data_AF-A0A354CLE9-F1
#
_entry.id   AF-A0A354CLE9-F1
#
_cell.length_a   1.000
_cell.length_b   1.000
_cell.length_c   1.000
_cell.angle_alpha   90.00
_cell.angle_beta   90.00
_cell.angle_gamma   90.00
#
_symmetry.space_group_name_H-M   'P 1'
#
loop_
_entity.id
_entity.type
_entity.pdbx_description
1 polymer ?
#
loop_
_entity_poly.entity_id
_entity_poly.type
_entity_poly.pdbx_seq_one_letter_code
_entity_poly.pdbx_strand_id
1 'polypeptide(L)'
;NLSYIKLAGEDKKYVTKKEFAGIYDRIIGKSEDEIAQQLDIPQTHASLVTPGLMLFARLFAFTDAKRLWMPDVKLGDGLAVDYAQKSRLIKLKHNFNDDILSATRQIAERYQCNVPHTRFVEKAALGIFDAMKKLHGLGERERLILQLAAIMHDSGKFVSLMYPSEAGYDIIMASEIIGISHEERETVAKIIKYNTRDFDYRQMNLTQSKLTAMLRLANALDRSHKQKMSDLKISLEGDELIIATSTYEDITLEYGLFKEKTELFEEIYGVRPVLRQRKSTR
;
A
#
# COMPACT_ATOMS: atom_id res chain seq x y z
N ASN A 1 16.99 -24.50 0.42
CA ASN A 1 17.54 -23.14 0.60
C ASN A 1 18.92 -23.14 -0.06
N LEU A 2 19.11 -22.40 -1.15
CA LEU A 2 20.38 -22.38 -1.90
C LEU A 2 21.46 -21.51 -1.22
N SER A 3 21.18 -20.92 -0.06
CA SER A 3 22.16 -20.18 0.77
C SER A 3 23.35 -21.02 1.21
N TYR A 4 23.20 -22.35 1.26
CA TYR A 4 24.30 -23.27 1.59
C TYR A 4 25.23 -23.55 0.41
N ILE A 5 24.79 -23.19 -0.80
CA ILE A 5 25.56 -23.44 -2.01
C ILE A 5 26.26 -22.14 -2.36
N LYS A 6 27.58 -22.10 -2.18
CA LYS A 6 28.45 -20.99 -2.58
C LYS A 6 28.55 -20.92 -4.11
N LEU A 7 27.42 -20.73 -4.79
CA LEU A 7 27.31 -20.63 -6.25
C LEU A 7 28.17 -19.49 -6.82
N ALA A 8 28.44 -18.47 -6.02
CA ALA A 8 29.21 -17.30 -6.41
C ALA A 8 30.70 -17.35 -6.03
N GLY A 9 31.14 -18.35 -5.25
CA GLY A 9 32.45 -18.35 -4.58
C GLY A 9 32.42 -17.61 -3.23
N GLU A 10 33.50 -17.70 -2.44
CA GLU A 10 33.50 -17.30 -1.02
C GLU A 10 33.29 -15.79 -0.77
N ASP A 11 33.65 -14.91 -1.73
CA ASP A 11 33.61 -13.45 -1.54
C ASP A 11 32.61 -12.71 -2.44
N LYS A 12 31.89 -13.42 -3.30
CA LYS A 12 31.04 -12.79 -4.32
C LYS A 12 29.57 -12.84 -3.91
N LYS A 13 28.92 -11.67 -3.81
CA LYS A 13 27.49 -11.55 -3.46
C LYS A 13 26.54 -11.74 -4.64
N TYR A 14 27.05 -12.12 -5.82
CA TYR A 14 26.23 -12.28 -7.02
C TYR A 14 26.84 -13.28 -8.00
N VAL A 15 25.99 -13.86 -8.84
CA VAL A 15 26.37 -14.72 -9.97
C VAL A 15 25.94 -14.06 -11.27
N THR A 16 26.81 -13.98 -12.27
CA THR A 16 26.42 -13.51 -13.61
C THR A 16 25.65 -14.58 -14.37
N LYS A 17 24.82 -14.19 -15.34
CA LYS A 17 24.07 -15.16 -16.18
C LYS A 17 24.99 -16.22 -16.83
N LYS A 18 26.20 -15.84 -17.23
CA LYS A 18 27.21 -16.75 -17.81
C LYS A 18 27.75 -17.75 -16.79
N GLU A 19 28.13 -17.27 -15.60
CA GLU A 19 28.61 -18.14 -14.51
C GLU A 19 27.52 -19.10 -14.05
N PHE A 20 26.28 -18.61 -13.95
CA PHE A 20 25.12 -19.42 -13.61
C PHE A 20 24.89 -20.53 -14.63
N ALA A 21 24.93 -20.23 -15.93
CA ALA A 21 24.80 -21.25 -16.98
C ALA A 21 25.86 -22.35 -16.86
N GLY A 22 27.13 -21.97 -16.63
CA GLY A 22 28.20 -22.96 -16.42
C GLY A 22 28.05 -23.79 -15.14
N ILE A 23 27.35 -23.30 -14.11
CA ILE A 23 26.97 -24.10 -12.94
C ILE A 23 25.83 -25.04 -13.29
N TYR A 24 24.79 -24.51 -13.95
CA TYR A 24 23.61 -25.25 -14.37
C TYR A 24 24.02 -26.48 -15.19
N ASP A 25 24.85 -26.30 -16.22
CA ASP A 25 25.30 -27.37 -17.11
C ASP A 25 26.16 -28.44 -16.40
N ARG A 26 26.87 -28.07 -15.32
CA ARG A 26 27.69 -29.01 -14.53
C ARG A 26 26.88 -29.86 -13.56
N ILE A 27 25.68 -29.43 -13.20
CA ILE A 27 24.83 -30.08 -12.20
C ILE A 27 23.67 -30.82 -12.86
N ILE A 28 23.15 -30.29 -13.98
CA ILE A 28 22.02 -30.91 -14.67
C ILE A 28 22.39 -32.31 -15.19
N GLY A 29 21.57 -33.30 -14.87
CA GLY A 29 21.79 -34.70 -15.24
C GLY A 29 22.62 -35.54 -14.26
N LYS A 30 23.14 -34.94 -13.17
CA LYS A 30 23.77 -35.69 -12.07
C LYS A 30 22.75 -36.27 -11.11
N SER A 31 23.09 -37.40 -10.50
CA SER A 31 22.35 -37.99 -9.39
C SER A 31 22.46 -37.14 -8.12
N GLU A 32 21.54 -37.31 -7.17
CA GLU A 32 21.56 -36.59 -5.90
C GLU A 32 22.86 -36.85 -5.11
N ASP A 33 23.41 -38.05 -5.20
CA ASP A 33 24.67 -38.44 -4.53
C ASP A 33 25.86 -37.68 -5.12
N GLU A 34 25.96 -37.61 -6.44
CA GLU A 34 27.01 -36.86 -7.13
C GLU A 34 26.91 -35.36 -6.83
N ILE A 35 25.68 -34.83 -6.74
CA ILE A 35 25.44 -33.42 -6.38
C ILE A 35 25.84 -33.16 -4.93
N ALA A 36 25.45 -34.05 -4.00
CA ALA A 36 25.79 -33.95 -2.58
C ALA A 36 27.31 -33.95 -2.37
N GLN A 37 28.00 -34.87 -3.03
CA GLN A 37 29.45 -34.99 -2.95
C GLN A 37 30.17 -33.79 -3.59
N GLN A 38 29.73 -33.35 -4.77
CA GLN A 38 30.38 -32.25 -5.48
C GLN A 38 30.22 -30.91 -4.77
N LEU A 39 29.06 -30.67 -4.15
CA LEU A 39 28.73 -29.41 -3.50
C LEU A 39 28.97 -29.41 -1.98
N ASP A 40 29.41 -30.55 -1.43
CA ASP A 40 29.61 -30.76 0.01
C ASP A 40 28.36 -30.40 0.83
N ILE A 41 27.21 -30.95 0.43
CA ILE A 41 25.93 -30.72 1.08
C ILE A 41 25.27 -32.04 1.51
N PRO A 42 24.44 -32.03 2.57
CA PRO A 42 23.60 -33.16 2.91
C PRO A 42 22.77 -33.64 1.71
N GLN A 43 22.63 -34.95 1.54
CA GLN A 43 21.83 -35.57 0.48
C GLN A 43 20.37 -35.06 0.49
N THR A 44 19.83 -34.80 1.68
CA THR A 44 18.50 -34.19 1.88
C THR A 44 18.34 -32.80 1.29
N HIS A 45 19.44 -32.11 0.98
CA HIS A 45 19.46 -30.83 0.27
C HIS A 45 19.79 -30.97 -1.23
N ALA A 46 20.46 -32.06 -1.63
CA ALA A 46 20.82 -32.33 -3.02
C ALA A 46 19.58 -32.44 -3.93
N SER A 47 18.52 -33.07 -3.45
CA SER A 47 17.22 -33.19 -4.15
C SER A 47 16.58 -31.84 -4.51
N LEU A 48 16.92 -30.76 -3.78
CA LEU A 48 16.39 -29.41 -4.03
C LEU A 48 17.26 -28.58 -4.98
N VAL A 49 18.48 -29.03 -5.30
CA VAL A 49 19.44 -28.24 -6.09
C VAL A 49 18.98 -28.11 -7.53
N THR A 50 18.73 -29.24 -8.20
CA THR A 50 18.28 -29.28 -9.59
C THR A 50 17.01 -28.45 -9.83
N PRO A 51 15.90 -28.64 -9.08
CA PRO A 51 14.70 -27.81 -9.28
C PRO A 51 14.95 -26.33 -8.98
N GLY A 52 15.79 -26.00 -7.99
CA GLY A 52 16.16 -24.61 -7.69
C GLY A 52 16.95 -23.94 -8.82
N LEU A 53 17.90 -24.66 -9.41
CA LEU A 53 18.65 -24.19 -10.58
C LEU A 53 17.74 -24.02 -11.81
N MET A 54 16.80 -24.95 -12.05
CA MET A 54 15.83 -24.82 -13.14
C MET A 54 14.95 -23.56 -12.97
N LEU A 55 14.51 -23.28 -11.75
CA LEU A 55 13.76 -22.06 -11.45
C LEU A 55 14.56 -20.80 -11.77
N PHE A 56 15.81 -20.71 -11.32
CA PHE A 56 16.67 -19.55 -11.60
C PHE A 56 17.03 -19.43 -13.08
N ALA A 57 17.22 -20.54 -13.79
CA ALA A 57 17.41 -20.54 -15.24
C ALA A 57 16.21 -19.92 -15.96
N ARG A 58 14.98 -20.27 -15.52
CA ARG A 58 13.76 -19.65 -16.03
C ARG A 58 13.68 -18.17 -15.70
N LEU A 59 14.02 -17.75 -14.48
CA LEU A 59 14.05 -16.32 -14.12
C LEU A 59 15.01 -15.52 -15.01
N PHE A 60 16.20 -16.05 -15.32
CA PHE A 60 17.13 -15.42 -16.26
C PHE A 60 16.63 -15.40 -17.72
N ALA A 61 15.72 -16.29 -18.10
CA ALA A 61 15.13 -16.34 -19.42
C ALA A 61 13.91 -15.39 -19.56
N PHE A 62 13.13 -15.23 -18.49
CA PHE A 62 11.98 -14.34 -18.42
C PHE A 62 12.34 -12.87 -18.16
N THR A 63 13.57 -12.59 -17.76
CA THR A 63 14.03 -11.24 -17.43
C THR A 63 15.30 -10.88 -18.20
N ASP A 64 15.56 -9.58 -18.37
CA ASP A 64 16.84 -9.09 -18.91
C ASP A 64 17.95 -9.00 -17.85
N ALA A 65 17.79 -9.72 -16.73
CA ALA A 65 18.74 -9.69 -15.63
C ALA A 65 20.10 -10.24 -16.06
N LYS A 66 21.15 -9.45 -15.84
CA LYS A 66 22.54 -9.85 -16.11
C LYS A 66 23.20 -10.56 -14.93
N ARG A 67 22.65 -10.36 -13.73
CA ARG A 67 23.21 -10.82 -12.45
C ARG A 67 22.08 -11.25 -11.52
N LEU A 68 22.31 -12.34 -10.78
CA LEU A 68 21.50 -12.77 -9.65
C LEU A 68 22.25 -12.41 -8.37
N TRP A 69 21.65 -11.56 -7.53
CA TRP A 69 22.23 -11.18 -6.23
C TRP A 69 21.83 -12.22 -5.17
N MET A 70 22.80 -12.66 -4.38
CA MET A 70 22.65 -13.69 -3.36
C MET A 70 23.14 -13.11 -2.02
N PRO A 71 22.31 -12.31 -1.34
CA PRO A 71 22.67 -11.81 -0.02
C PRO A 71 22.72 -12.97 0.98
N ASP A 72 23.73 -12.93 1.85
CA ASP A 72 23.79 -13.82 3.02
C ASP A 72 22.86 -13.30 4.11
N VAL A 73 21.56 -13.34 3.83
CA VAL A 73 20.48 -12.96 4.74
C VAL A 73 19.41 -14.03 4.71
N LYS A 74 18.87 -14.35 5.88
CA LYS A 74 17.83 -15.34 6.08
C LYS A 74 16.57 -14.64 6.55
N LEU A 75 15.44 -15.33 6.42
CA LEU A 75 14.16 -14.84 6.95
C LEU A 75 14.25 -14.54 8.46
N GLY A 76 15.02 -15.35 9.21
CA GLY A 76 15.28 -15.13 10.62
C GLY A 76 15.95 -13.80 10.94
N ASP A 77 16.85 -13.32 10.07
CA ASP A 77 17.48 -12.00 10.23
C ASP A 77 16.44 -10.89 10.06
N GLY A 78 15.53 -11.05 9.10
CA GLY A 78 14.38 -10.15 8.92
C GLY A 78 13.47 -10.11 10.15
N LEU A 79 13.17 -11.27 10.74
CA LEU A 79 12.37 -11.35 11.97
C LEU A 79 13.08 -10.71 13.17
N ALA A 80 14.39 -10.91 13.30
CA ALA A 80 15.18 -10.28 14.35
C ALA A 80 15.19 -8.75 14.22
N VAL A 81 15.34 -8.23 12.99
CA VAL A 81 15.26 -6.80 12.70
C VAL A 81 13.86 -6.24 13.00
N ASP A 82 12.79 -6.92 12.60
CA ASP A 82 11.41 -6.52 12.89
C ASP A 82 11.14 -6.45 14.41
N TYR A 83 11.56 -7.49 15.15
CA TYR A 83 11.45 -7.51 16.61
C TYR A 83 12.25 -6.37 17.26
N ALA A 84 13.50 -6.17 16.85
CA ALA A 84 14.36 -5.13 17.39
C ALA A 84 13.81 -3.72 17.10
N GLN A 85 13.22 -3.50 15.93
CA GLN A 85 12.56 -2.25 15.59
C GLN A 85 11.30 -2.01 16.44
N LYS A 86 10.42 -3.01 16.55
CA LYS A 86 9.19 -2.93 17.38
C LYS A 86 9.51 -2.70 18.86
N SER A 87 10.58 -3.32 19.34
CA SER A 87 11.10 -3.17 20.70
C SER A 87 11.94 -1.89 20.90
N ARG A 88 12.04 -1.04 19.88
CA ARG A 88 12.81 0.23 19.87
C ARG A 88 14.31 0.06 20.21
N LEU A 89 14.87 -1.12 19.96
CA LEU A 89 16.30 -1.43 20.16
C LEU A 89 17.16 -0.87 19.03
N ILE A 90 16.59 -0.76 17.84
CA ILE A 90 17.25 -0.18 16.66
C ILE A 90 16.33 0.85 15.99
N LYS A 91 16.95 1.80 15.30
CA LYS A 91 16.26 2.71 14.38
C LYS A 91 16.77 2.44 12.97
N LEU A 92 15.89 1.93 12.12
CA LEU A 92 16.22 1.71 10.72
C LEU A 92 16.28 3.07 10.00
N LYS A 93 17.24 3.19 9.07
CA LYS A 93 17.35 4.36 8.19
C LYS A 93 16.29 4.33 7.07
N HIS A 94 15.83 3.13 6.72
CA HIS A 94 14.90 2.89 5.63
C HIS A 94 13.45 3.08 6.08
N ASN A 95 12.64 3.73 5.25
CA ASN A 95 11.21 3.94 5.50
C ASN A 95 10.37 2.96 4.68
N PHE A 96 9.98 1.84 5.29
CA PHE A 96 9.14 0.83 4.62
C PHE A 96 7.77 1.35 4.21
N ASN A 97 7.24 2.39 4.86
CA ASN A 97 5.96 2.97 4.45
C ASN A 97 6.06 3.60 3.06
N ASP A 98 7.20 4.18 2.70
CA ASP A 98 7.40 4.77 1.38
C ASP A 98 7.43 3.69 0.28
N ASP A 99 7.99 2.52 0.57
CA ASP A 99 7.95 1.36 -0.35
C ASP A 99 6.52 0.86 -0.56
N ILE A 100 5.74 0.72 0.52
CA ILE A 100 4.34 0.31 0.47
C ILE A 100 3.53 1.30 -0.37
N LEU A 101 3.73 2.60 -0.15
CA LEU A 101 3.06 3.66 -0.91
C LEU A 101 3.49 3.67 -2.38
N SER A 102 4.78 3.46 -2.67
CA SER A 102 5.29 3.35 -4.03
C SER A 102 4.68 2.16 -4.77
N ALA A 103 4.61 0.99 -4.14
CA ALA A 103 3.96 -0.19 -4.69
C ALA A 103 2.46 0.07 -4.93
N THR A 104 1.78 0.71 -3.98
CA THR A 104 0.35 1.02 -4.09
C THR A 104 0.07 1.99 -5.23
N ARG A 105 0.92 3.00 -5.44
CA ARG A 105 0.80 3.92 -6.59
C ARG A 105 0.99 3.22 -7.93
N GLN A 106 1.91 2.26 -8.02
CA GLN A 106 2.08 1.43 -9.24
C GLN A 106 0.83 0.57 -9.53
N ILE A 107 0.18 0.05 -8.47
CA ILE A 107 -1.08 -0.67 -8.62
C ILE A 107 -2.19 0.30 -9.08
N ALA A 108 -2.30 1.47 -8.47
CA ALA A 108 -3.28 2.49 -8.86
C ALA A 108 -3.12 2.92 -10.32
N GLU A 109 -1.89 3.09 -10.79
CA GLU A 109 -1.56 3.38 -12.19
C GLU A 109 -1.99 2.25 -13.14
N ARG A 110 -1.75 0.99 -12.76
CA ARG A 110 -2.21 -0.19 -13.52
C ARG A 110 -3.74 -0.20 -13.69
N TYR A 111 -4.47 0.21 -12.67
CA TYR A 111 -5.94 0.34 -12.71
C TYR A 111 -6.41 1.73 -13.19
N GLN A 112 -5.55 2.51 -13.83
CA GLN A 112 -5.87 3.80 -14.46
C GLN A 112 -6.57 4.80 -13.50
N CYS A 113 -6.22 4.76 -12.21
CA CYS A 113 -6.73 5.75 -11.27
C CYS A 113 -6.26 7.15 -11.65
N ASN A 114 -7.15 8.14 -11.55
CA ASN A 114 -6.84 9.52 -11.91
C ASN A 114 -5.82 10.12 -10.91
N VAL A 115 -4.57 10.27 -11.33
CA VAL A 115 -3.46 10.69 -10.46
C VAL A 115 -3.67 12.07 -9.81
N PRO A 116 -4.11 13.13 -10.54
CA PRO A 116 -4.45 14.41 -9.91
C PRO A 116 -5.52 14.29 -8.81
N HIS A 117 -6.58 13.54 -9.08
CA HIS A 117 -7.68 13.34 -8.15
C HIS A 117 -7.26 12.53 -6.91
N THR A 118 -6.58 11.39 -7.10
CA THR A 118 -6.15 10.56 -5.97
C THR A 118 -5.17 11.29 -5.06
N ARG A 119 -4.24 12.10 -5.62
CA ARG A 119 -3.34 12.96 -4.83
C ARG A 119 -4.09 14.01 -4.02
N PHE A 120 -5.14 14.60 -4.60
CA PHE A 120 -5.99 15.54 -3.89
C PHE A 120 -6.69 14.86 -2.70
N VAL A 121 -7.36 13.73 -2.95
CA VAL A 121 -8.10 12.98 -1.93
C VAL A 121 -7.14 12.47 -0.85
N GLU A 122 -5.96 11.99 -1.22
CA GLU A 122 -4.88 11.60 -0.29
C GLU A 122 -4.49 12.77 0.64
N LYS A 123 -4.20 13.94 0.07
CA LYS A 123 -3.86 15.15 0.86
C LYS A 123 -5.00 15.55 1.79
N ALA A 124 -6.24 15.56 1.30
CA ALA A 124 -7.41 15.95 2.08
C ALA A 124 -7.68 14.95 3.22
N ALA A 125 -7.66 13.65 2.94
CA ALA A 125 -7.90 12.59 3.94
C ALA A 125 -6.85 12.63 5.05
N LEU A 126 -5.56 12.78 4.70
CA LEU A 126 -4.49 12.90 5.68
C LEU A 126 -4.58 14.21 6.48
N GLY A 127 -4.96 15.32 5.85
CA GLY A 127 -5.18 16.58 6.55
C GLY A 127 -6.34 16.50 7.56
N ILE A 128 -7.42 15.80 7.22
CA ILE A 128 -8.52 15.50 8.15
C ILE A 128 -8.01 14.62 9.30
N PHE A 129 -7.26 13.56 9.01
CA PHE A 129 -6.68 12.67 10.02
C PHE A 129 -5.83 13.48 11.01
N ASP A 130 -4.89 14.27 10.50
CA ASP A 130 -3.95 15.03 11.31
C ASP A 130 -4.65 16.12 12.15
N ALA A 131 -5.68 16.79 11.61
CA ALA A 131 -6.48 17.76 12.36
C ALA A 131 -7.29 17.12 13.50
N MET A 132 -7.69 15.85 13.33
CA MET A 132 -8.52 15.09 14.27
C MET A 132 -7.69 14.26 15.26
N LYS A 133 -6.36 14.41 15.29
CA LYS A 133 -5.42 13.59 16.07
C LYS A 133 -5.79 13.40 17.55
N LYS A 134 -6.38 14.42 18.17
CA LYS A 134 -6.78 14.39 19.58
C LYS A 134 -8.05 13.59 19.86
N LEU A 135 -8.87 13.32 18.84
CA LEU A 135 -10.20 12.73 18.98
C LEU A 135 -10.26 11.29 18.46
N HIS A 136 -9.57 10.97 17.36
CA HIS A 136 -9.77 9.68 16.71
C HIS A 136 -9.06 8.51 17.44
N GLY A 137 -7.98 8.76 18.18
CA GLY A 137 -7.27 7.72 18.95
C GLY A 137 -6.58 6.65 18.10
N LEU A 138 -6.13 7.03 16.90
CA LEU A 138 -5.50 6.15 15.90
C LEU A 138 -4.02 6.54 15.74
N GLY A 139 -3.19 5.62 15.28
CA GLY A 139 -1.75 5.81 15.12
C GLY A 139 -1.29 5.97 13.67
N GLU A 140 0.02 5.94 13.49
CA GLU A 140 0.66 6.04 12.17
C GLU A 140 0.29 4.88 11.23
N ARG A 141 -0.07 3.71 11.78
CA ARG A 141 -0.44 2.57 10.96
C ARG A 141 -1.81 2.76 10.31
N GLU A 142 -2.78 3.24 11.07
CA GLU A 142 -4.10 3.59 10.52
C GLU A 142 -4.01 4.79 9.56
N ARG A 143 -3.11 5.73 9.82
CA ARG A 143 -2.81 6.83 8.89
C ARG A 143 -2.31 6.31 7.54
N LEU A 144 -1.41 5.32 7.55
CA LEU A 144 -0.97 4.63 6.34
C LEU A 144 -2.14 3.94 5.64
N ILE A 145 -2.96 3.16 6.36
CA ILE A 145 -4.14 2.47 5.80
C ILE A 145 -5.09 3.46 5.10
N LEU A 146 -5.37 4.61 5.71
CA LEU A 146 -6.17 5.67 5.10
C LEU A 146 -5.53 6.20 3.81
N GLN A 147 -4.21 6.38 3.82
CA GLN A 147 -3.45 6.82 2.65
C GLN A 147 -3.55 5.81 1.50
N LEU A 148 -3.42 4.51 1.79
CA LEU A 148 -3.59 3.44 0.80
C LEU A 148 -5.00 3.45 0.21
N ALA A 149 -6.01 3.57 1.08
CA ALA A 149 -7.40 3.66 0.65
C ALA A 149 -7.63 4.89 -0.24
N ALA A 150 -7.10 6.06 0.12
CA ALA A 150 -7.20 7.28 -0.68
C ALA A 150 -6.52 7.16 -2.06
N ILE A 151 -5.38 6.47 -2.15
CA ILE A 151 -4.70 6.22 -3.43
C ILE A 151 -5.54 5.30 -4.34
N MET A 152 -6.21 4.31 -3.75
CA MET A 152 -6.89 3.24 -4.47
C MET A 152 -8.42 3.39 -4.58
N HIS A 153 -9.03 4.41 -3.96
CA HIS A 153 -10.49 4.48 -3.76
C HIS A 153 -11.32 4.42 -5.03
N ASP A 154 -10.72 4.80 -6.16
CA ASP A 154 -11.38 4.87 -7.46
C ASP A 154 -11.04 3.69 -8.39
N SER A 155 -10.20 2.76 -7.93
CA SER A 155 -9.73 1.60 -8.73
C SER A 155 -10.85 0.72 -9.27
N GLY A 156 -11.97 0.60 -8.53
CA GLY A 156 -13.12 -0.20 -8.96
C GLY A 156 -13.78 0.31 -10.25
N LYS A 157 -13.67 1.61 -10.56
CA LYS A 157 -14.21 2.21 -11.79
C LYS A 157 -13.56 1.65 -13.06
N PHE A 158 -12.34 1.10 -12.94
CA PHE A 158 -11.66 0.43 -14.05
C PHE A 158 -12.39 -0.83 -14.53
N VAL A 159 -13.02 -1.56 -13.60
CA VAL A 159 -13.72 -2.81 -13.91
C VAL A 159 -15.21 -2.56 -14.13
N SER A 160 -15.83 -1.73 -13.28
CA SER A 160 -17.27 -1.46 -13.37
C SER A 160 -17.63 -0.05 -12.93
N LEU A 161 -18.34 0.67 -13.80
CA LEU A 161 -18.97 1.94 -13.45
C LEU A 161 -20.30 1.75 -12.70
N MET A 162 -20.92 0.57 -12.82
CA MET A 162 -22.19 0.26 -12.15
C MET A 162 -21.98 -0.23 -10.72
N TYR A 163 -20.92 -1.01 -10.48
CA TYR A 163 -20.58 -1.59 -9.18
C TYR A 163 -19.11 -1.30 -8.78
N PRO A 164 -18.71 -0.02 -8.70
CA PRO A 164 -17.32 0.36 -8.41
C PRO A 164 -16.90 -0.02 -6.98
N SER A 165 -17.85 -0.04 -6.02
CA SER A 165 -17.58 -0.43 -4.63
C SER A 165 -17.12 -1.88 -4.50
N GLU A 166 -17.86 -2.80 -5.12
CA GLU A 166 -17.57 -4.24 -5.13
C GLU A 166 -16.29 -4.52 -5.91
N ALA A 167 -16.16 -3.95 -7.11
CA ALA A 167 -14.96 -4.09 -7.91
C ALA A 167 -13.70 -3.57 -7.19
N GLY A 168 -13.79 -2.43 -6.50
CA GLY A 168 -12.69 -1.88 -5.71
C GLY A 168 -12.28 -2.81 -4.56
N TYR A 169 -13.25 -3.39 -3.86
CA TYR A 169 -13.00 -4.40 -2.82
C TYR A 169 -12.25 -5.61 -3.40
N ASP A 170 -12.75 -6.17 -4.50
CA ASP A 170 -12.18 -7.36 -5.12
C ASP A 170 -10.77 -7.11 -5.66
N ILE A 171 -10.53 -5.93 -6.26
CA ILE A 171 -9.20 -5.51 -6.72
C ILE A 171 -8.21 -5.49 -5.55
N ILE A 172 -8.57 -4.88 -4.42
CA ILE A 172 -7.66 -4.81 -3.26
C ILE A 172 -7.42 -6.20 -2.67
N MET A 173 -8.45 -7.02 -2.53
CA MET A 173 -8.29 -8.36 -1.97
C MET A 173 -7.48 -9.30 -2.87
N ALA A 174 -7.56 -9.11 -4.19
CA ALA A 174 -6.75 -9.83 -5.17
C ALA A 174 -5.33 -9.24 -5.33
N SER A 175 -5.10 -7.98 -4.95
CA SER A 175 -3.80 -7.33 -5.06
C SER A 175 -2.94 -7.59 -3.82
N GLU A 176 -1.81 -8.26 -3.98
CA GLU A 176 -0.82 -8.36 -2.90
C GLU A 176 -0.04 -7.04 -2.78
N ILE A 177 -0.20 -6.37 -1.64
CA ILE A 177 0.60 -5.20 -1.27
C ILE A 177 1.59 -5.67 -0.21
N ILE A 178 2.85 -5.85 -0.61
CA ILE A 178 3.91 -6.27 0.30
C ILE A 178 4.07 -5.21 1.39
N GLY A 179 4.15 -5.63 2.65
CA GLY A 179 4.32 -4.73 3.80
C GLY A 179 3.03 -4.38 4.54
N ILE A 180 1.87 -4.92 4.14
CA ILE A 180 0.63 -4.92 4.93
C ILE A 180 0.13 -6.34 5.20
N SER A 181 -0.53 -6.53 6.34
CA SER A 181 -1.14 -7.80 6.71
C SER A 181 -2.44 -8.05 5.92
N HIS A 182 -2.94 -9.28 5.97
CA HIS A 182 -4.24 -9.60 5.37
C HIS A 182 -5.39 -8.78 5.97
N GLU A 183 -5.39 -8.60 7.30
CA GLU A 183 -6.40 -7.82 8.02
C GLU A 183 -6.35 -6.33 7.68
N GLU A 184 -5.13 -5.78 7.52
CA GLU A 184 -4.95 -4.39 7.09
C GLU A 184 -5.41 -4.19 5.65
N ARG A 185 -5.15 -5.16 4.77
CA ARG A 185 -5.62 -5.15 3.39
C ARG A 185 -7.14 -5.24 3.31
N GLU A 186 -7.77 -6.10 4.11
CA GLU A 186 -9.23 -6.18 4.22
C GLU A 186 -9.81 -4.85 4.73
N THR A 187 -9.13 -4.21 5.67
CA THR A 187 -9.51 -2.88 6.17
C THR A 187 -9.47 -1.84 5.05
N VAL A 188 -8.41 -1.80 4.24
CA VAL A 188 -8.34 -0.93 3.04
C VAL A 188 -9.51 -1.24 2.09
N ALA A 189 -9.74 -2.52 1.78
CA ALA A 189 -10.81 -2.94 0.87
C ALA A 189 -12.20 -2.51 1.36
N LYS A 190 -12.49 -2.64 2.67
CA LYS A 190 -13.75 -2.20 3.27
C LYS A 190 -13.92 -0.68 3.22
N ILE A 191 -12.86 0.08 3.52
CA ILE A 191 -12.90 1.54 3.44
C ILE A 191 -13.26 1.99 2.02
N ILE A 192 -12.68 1.36 0.99
CA ILE A 192 -12.98 1.65 -0.41
C ILE A 192 -14.42 1.25 -0.76
N LYS A 193 -14.86 0.06 -0.36
CA LYS A 193 -16.22 -0.44 -0.61
C LYS A 193 -17.29 0.51 -0.08
N TYR A 194 -17.12 0.99 1.15
CA TYR A 194 -18.07 1.87 1.84
C TYR A 194 -17.84 3.37 1.60
N ASN A 195 -16.90 3.74 0.72
CA ASN A 195 -16.70 5.13 0.29
C ASN A 195 -17.93 5.67 -0.47
N THR A 196 -18.52 4.86 -1.36
CA THR A 196 -19.66 5.26 -2.20
C THR A 196 -20.96 4.52 -1.89
N ARG A 197 -20.90 3.42 -1.14
CA ARG A 197 -22.05 2.62 -0.72
C ARG A 197 -22.64 3.14 0.60
N ASP A 198 -23.90 2.83 0.85
CA ASP A 198 -24.53 3.05 2.15
C ASP A 198 -23.74 2.36 3.27
N PHE A 199 -23.62 3.04 4.40
CA PHE A 199 -22.80 2.59 5.51
C PHE A 199 -23.56 1.52 6.33
N ASP A 200 -22.93 0.35 6.55
CA ASP A 200 -23.50 -0.71 7.39
C ASP A 200 -22.61 -0.95 8.61
N TYR A 201 -23.06 -0.44 9.76
CA TYR A 201 -22.37 -0.56 11.06
C TYR A 201 -22.11 -2.02 11.47
N ARG A 202 -22.88 -2.99 10.97
CA ARG A 202 -22.72 -4.41 11.33
C ARG A 202 -21.53 -5.07 10.63
N GLN A 203 -21.06 -4.47 9.54
CA GLN A 203 -19.96 -5.00 8.71
C GLN A 203 -18.63 -4.28 8.94
N MET A 204 -18.65 -3.22 9.76
CA MET A 204 -17.54 -2.30 9.97
C MET A 204 -17.15 -2.26 11.45
N ASN A 205 -15.87 -2.44 11.74
CA ASN A 205 -15.37 -2.14 13.09
C ASN A 205 -15.17 -0.62 13.27
N LEU A 206 -14.88 -0.19 14.50
CA LEU A 206 -14.75 1.23 14.82
C LEU A 206 -13.64 1.91 14.01
N THR A 207 -12.48 1.26 13.84
CA THR A 207 -11.35 1.79 13.05
C THR A 207 -11.75 1.98 11.58
N GLN A 208 -12.36 0.96 10.97
CA GLN A 208 -12.86 1.02 9.60
C GLN A 208 -13.89 2.13 9.42
N SER A 209 -14.80 2.30 10.39
CA SER A 209 -15.80 3.36 10.38
C SER A 209 -15.16 4.75 10.41
N LYS A 210 -14.24 4.95 11.36
CA LYS A 210 -13.47 6.18 11.52
C LYS A 210 -12.73 6.59 10.26
N LEU A 211 -12.00 5.66 9.64
CA LEU A 211 -11.24 5.94 8.42
C LEU A 211 -12.14 6.15 7.20
N THR A 212 -13.25 5.42 7.10
CA THR A 212 -14.22 5.57 6.01
C THR A 212 -14.89 6.94 6.04
N ALA A 213 -15.25 7.44 7.22
CA ALA A 213 -15.81 8.78 7.35
C ALA A 213 -14.85 9.87 6.87
N MET A 214 -13.56 9.75 7.21
CA MET A 214 -12.51 10.66 6.72
C MET A 214 -12.36 10.60 5.20
N LEU A 215 -12.30 9.39 4.62
CA LEU A 215 -12.18 9.22 3.17
C LEU A 215 -13.40 9.78 2.42
N ARG A 216 -14.61 9.54 2.93
CA ARG A 216 -15.86 10.03 2.31
C ARG A 216 -15.90 11.56 2.23
N LEU A 217 -15.52 12.24 3.30
CA LEU A 217 -15.40 13.70 3.29
C LEU A 217 -14.33 14.16 2.31
N ALA A 218 -13.14 13.56 2.36
CA ALA A 218 -12.03 13.92 1.48
C ALA A 218 -12.36 13.75 -0.01
N ASN A 219 -13.04 12.66 -0.37
CA ASN A 219 -13.46 12.37 -1.73
C ASN A 219 -14.51 13.37 -2.24
N ALA A 220 -15.46 13.79 -1.40
CA ALA A 220 -16.47 14.77 -1.76
C ALA A 220 -15.88 16.15 -2.13
N LEU A 221 -14.71 16.49 -1.57
CA LEU A 221 -14.01 17.76 -1.82
C LEU A 221 -13.42 17.87 -3.24
N ASP A 222 -13.37 16.81 -4.05
CA ASP A 222 -12.91 16.90 -5.44
C ASP A 222 -13.77 16.07 -6.39
N ARG A 223 -15.09 16.15 -6.22
CA ARG A 223 -16.01 15.36 -7.06
C ARG A 223 -15.86 15.64 -8.54
N SER A 224 -15.59 16.88 -8.95
CA SER A 224 -15.42 17.21 -10.36
C SER A 224 -14.09 16.73 -10.95
N HIS A 225 -13.16 16.23 -10.12
CA HIS A 225 -11.79 15.87 -10.49
C HIS A 225 -11.02 17.05 -11.11
N LYS A 226 -11.36 18.28 -10.73
CA LYS A 226 -10.73 19.53 -11.23
C LYS A 226 -9.77 20.17 -10.22
N GLN A 227 -9.68 19.64 -9.00
CA GLN A 227 -8.81 20.12 -7.92
C GLN A 227 -9.02 21.60 -7.59
N LYS A 228 -10.28 22.07 -7.68
CA LYS A 228 -10.68 23.48 -7.46
C LYS A 228 -10.25 24.04 -6.10
N MET A 229 -10.07 23.14 -5.12
CA MET A 229 -9.76 23.48 -3.73
C MET A 229 -8.33 23.06 -3.35
N SER A 230 -7.34 23.20 -4.24
CA SER A 230 -5.97 22.68 -4.03
C SER A 230 -5.24 23.22 -2.78
N ASP A 231 -5.67 24.36 -2.24
CA ASP A 231 -5.08 25.06 -1.09
C ASP A 231 -5.76 24.78 0.27
N LEU A 232 -6.39 23.60 0.43
CA LEU A 232 -7.09 23.21 1.66
C LEU A 232 -6.29 23.51 2.95
N LYS A 233 -6.93 24.21 3.88
CA LYS A 233 -6.54 24.34 5.28
C LYS A 233 -7.57 23.62 6.14
N ILE A 234 -7.11 22.68 6.96
CA ILE A 234 -7.99 21.83 7.77
C ILE A 234 -7.60 21.99 9.23
N SER A 235 -8.57 22.35 10.07
CA SER A 235 -8.35 22.58 11.50
C SER A 235 -9.59 22.25 12.31
N LEU A 236 -9.39 21.73 13.53
CA LEU A 236 -10.45 21.53 14.50
C LEU A 236 -10.61 22.79 15.36
N GLU A 237 -11.80 23.39 15.34
CA GLU A 237 -12.19 24.58 16.12
C GLU A 237 -13.39 24.22 17.00
N GLY A 238 -13.15 23.90 18.27
CA GLY A 238 -14.20 23.38 19.16
C GLY A 238 -14.75 22.06 18.64
N ASP A 239 -16.06 22.01 18.38
CA ASP A 239 -16.76 20.84 17.84
C ASP A 239 -16.96 20.94 16.31
N GLU A 240 -16.27 21.86 15.63
CA GLU A 240 -16.30 21.99 14.17
C GLU A 240 -14.97 21.62 13.53
N LEU A 241 -15.00 20.74 12.52
CA LEU A 241 -13.87 20.49 11.63
C LEU A 241 -13.94 21.47 10.45
N ILE A 242 -13.14 22.53 10.52
CA ILE A 242 -13.10 23.57 9.50
C ILE A 242 -12.23 23.12 8.33
N ILE A 243 -12.82 23.08 7.14
CA ILE A 243 -12.13 22.85 5.87
C ILE A 243 -12.24 24.13 5.06
N ALA A 244 -11.14 24.87 4.93
CA ALA A 244 -11.11 26.17 4.27
C ALA A 244 -10.30 26.13 2.96
N THR A 245 -10.77 26.84 1.94
CA THR A 245 -10.08 27.02 0.65
C THR A 245 -10.21 28.47 0.18
N SER A 246 -9.24 28.95 -0.60
CA SER A 246 -9.19 30.32 -1.13
C SER A 246 -9.47 30.38 -2.63
N THR A 247 -10.35 29.51 -3.14
CA THR A 247 -10.65 29.41 -4.57
C THR A 247 -11.75 30.38 -5.05
N TYR A 248 -11.62 30.86 -6.28
CA TYR A 248 -12.67 31.61 -7.00
C TYR A 248 -13.54 30.72 -7.90
N GLU A 249 -13.20 29.45 -8.03
CA GLU A 249 -13.97 28.52 -8.85
C GLU A 249 -15.33 28.20 -8.20
N ASP A 250 -16.30 27.81 -9.03
CA ASP A 250 -17.60 27.36 -8.55
C ASP A 250 -17.47 25.96 -7.93
N ILE A 251 -17.66 25.87 -6.62
CA ILE A 251 -17.59 24.63 -5.83
C ILE A 251 -18.98 24.11 -5.42
N THR A 252 -20.06 24.54 -6.09
CA THR A 252 -21.44 24.16 -5.72
C THR A 252 -21.65 22.65 -5.69
N LEU A 253 -21.08 21.92 -6.65
CA LEU A 253 -21.13 20.45 -6.69
C LEU A 253 -20.42 19.82 -5.49
N GLU A 254 -19.19 20.24 -5.21
CA GLU A 254 -18.40 19.76 -4.09
C GLU A 254 -19.07 20.09 -2.76
N TYR A 255 -19.65 21.29 -2.61
CA TYR A 255 -20.35 21.72 -1.41
C TYR A 255 -21.60 20.86 -1.12
N GLY A 256 -22.42 20.61 -2.15
CA GLY A 256 -23.63 19.78 -2.02
C GLY A 256 -23.30 18.35 -1.57
N LEU A 257 -22.34 17.71 -2.24
CA LEU A 257 -21.93 16.35 -1.91
C LEU A 257 -21.17 16.26 -0.59
N PHE A 258 -20.37 17.27 -0.25
CA PHE A 258 -19.71 17.36 1.05
C PHE A 258 -20.74 17.31 2.18
N LYS A 259 -21.84 18.07 2.06
CA LYS A 259 -22.94 18.09 3.03
C LYS A 259 -23.59 16.71 3.20
N GLU A 260 -23.76 15.94 2.14
CA GLU A 260 -24.29 14.56 2.24
C GLU A 260 -23.35 13.61 2.99
N LYS A 261 -22.05 13.94 3.09
CA LYS A 261 -21.06 13.10 3.77
C LYS A 261 -20.78 13.54 5.21
N THR A 262 -21.32 14.67 5.67
CA THR A 262 -21.07 15.16 7.04
C THR A 262 -21.77 14.33 8.11
N GLU A 263 -22.95 13.79 7.84
CA GLU A 263 -23.78 13.07 8.82
C GLU A 263 -23.04 11.88 9.45
N LEU A 264 -22.44 11.01 8.62
CA LEU A 264 -21.65 9.87 9.11
C LEU A 264 -20.44 10.33 9.95
N PHE A 265 -19.80 11.44 9.56
CA PHE A 265 -18.64 11.96 10.28
C PHE A 265 -19.05 12.52 11.65
N GLU A 266 -20.15 13.27 11.69
CA GLU A 266 -20.75 13.78 12.92
C GLU A 266 -21.17 12.65 13.86
N GLU A 267 -21.79 11.59 13.33
CA GLU A 267 -22.20 10.42 14.12
C GLU A 267 -20.99 9.72 14.76
N ILE A 268 -19.89 9.57 14.03
CA ILE A 268 -18.71 8.84 14.50
C ILE A 268 -17.83 9.66 15.45
N TYR A 269 -17.69 10.96 15.19
CA TYR A 269 -16.73 11.82 15.90
C TYR A 269 -17.38 12.83 16.85
N GLY A 270 -18.69 13.06 16.76
CA GLY A 270 -19.36 14.15 17.46
C GLY A 270 -18.89 15.55 17.00
N VAL A 271 -18.27 15.63 15.83
CA VAL A 271 -17.67 16.87 15.28
C VAL A 271 -18.30 17.16 13.93
N ARG A 272 -18.70 18.42 13.74
CA ARG A 272 -19.36 18.92 12.53
C ARG A 272 -18.37 19.41 11.48
N PRO A 273 -18.26 18.76 10.31
CA PRO A 273 -17.46 19.29 9.21
C PRO A 273 -18.10 20.53 8.58
N VAL A 274 -17.31 21.59 8.39
CA VAL A 274 -17.76 22.86 7.80
C VAL A 274 -16.81 23.27 6.67
N LEU A 275 -17.36 23.34 5.46
CA LEU A 275 -16.63 23.84 4.28
C LEU A 275 -16.75 25.37 4.18
N ARG A 276 -15.62 26.07 4.27
CA ARG A 276 -15.54 27.54 4.18
C ARG A 276 -14.78 27.97 2.92
N GLN A 277 -15.45 28.63 2.00
CA GLN A 277 -14.81 29.28 0.84
C GLN A 277 -14.46 30.72 1.20
N ARG A 278 -13.17 31.06 1.24
CA ARG A 278 -12.73 32.45 1.32
C ARG A 278 -12.52 32.97 -0.10
N LYS A 279 -13.07 34.14 -0.43
CA LYS A 279 -12.62 34.85 -1.63
C LYS A 279 -11.21 35.35 -1.33
N SER A 280 -10.20 34.86 -2.04
CA SER A 280 -8.86 35.43 -1.93
C SER A 280 -8.95 36.92 -2.25
N THR A 281 -8.18 37.77 -1.57
CA THR A 281 -8.01 39.17 -1.98
C THR A 281 -6.82 39.19 -2.93
N ARG A 282 -7.01 39.74 -4.14
CA ARG A 282 -5.90 39.97 -5.08
C ARG A 282 -4.81 40.84 -4.46
#